data_AF-A0A443RWS7-F1
#
_entry.id   AF-A0A443RWS7-F1
#
_cell.length_a   1.000
_cell.length_b   1.000
_cell.length_c   1.000
_cell.angle_alpha   90.00
_cell.angle_beta   90.00
_cell.angle_gamma   90.00
#
_symmetry.space_group_name_H-M   'P 1'
#
loop_
_entity.id
_entity.type
_entity.pdbx_description
1 polymer ?
#
loop_
_entity_poly.entity_id
_entity_poly.type
_entity_poly.pdbx_seq_one_letter_code
_entity_poly.pdbx_strand_id
1 'polypeptide(L)'
;MAYDGNEVRVHDNSSGVLNKVYLRLSEDRRMLREDGFLLHNDFIGDVYCFSNVQDAVRGADFVFECVSENIVVKKEIFKKIEESCDSKTIIATSSMRIPIDEIFEENSFRERSLGIRFLYPVYFIPEVELLPSKYTSLETLE
;
A
#
# COMPACT_ATOMS: atom_id res chain seq x y z
N MET A 1 8.16 5.89 -2.24
CA MET A 1 7.58 5.36 -3.50
C MET A 1 7.50 6.43 -4.59
N ALA A 2 6.49 7.31 -4.63
CA ALA A 2 6.42 8.36 -5.67
C ALA A 2 7.60 9.34 -5.60
N TYR A 3 8.05 9.67 -4.38
CA TYR A 3 9.27 10.43 -4.17
C TYR A 3 10.48 9.82 -4.89
N ASP A 4 10.62 8.49 -4.83
CA ASP A 4 11.73 7.72 -5.40
C ASP A 4 11.55 7.34 -6.87
N GLY A 5 10.60 7.95 -7.59
CA GLY A 5 10.42 7.73 -9.03
C GLY A 5 9.44 6.62 -9.42
N ASN A 6 8.72 6.04 -8.46
CA ASN A 6 7.75 4.99 -8.76
C ASN A 6 6.40 5.58 -9.16
N GLU A 7 5.73 4.94 -10.12
CA GLU A 7 4.31 5.17 -10.37
C GLU A 7 3.50 4.65 -9.17
N VAL A 8 2.67 5.51 -8.57
CA VAL A 8 1.80 5.15 -7.44
C VAL A 8 0.34 5.33 -7.84
N ARG A 9 -0.44 4.26 -7.67
CA ARG A 9 -1.88 4.26 -7.93
C ARG A 9 -2.63 4.22 -6.61
N VAL A 10 -3.51 5.19 -6.41
CA VAL A 10 -4.29 5.37 -5.19
C VAL A 10 -5.75 5.09 -5.48
N HIS A 11 -6.35 4.25 -4.64
CA HIS A 11 -7.79 4.03 -4.62
C HIS A 11 -8.33 4.30 -3.22
N ASP A 12 -9.51 4.89 -3.14
CA ASP A 12 -10.31 5.05 -1.93
C ASP A 12 -11.79 5.00 -2.35
N ASN A 13 -12.67 4.50 -1.48
CA ASN A 13 -14.10 4.44 -1.78
C ASN A 13 -14.79 5.83 -1.72
N SER A 14 -14.11 6.82 -1.15
CA SER A 14 -14.54 8.20 -1.05
C SER A 14 -13.89 9.04 -2.14
N SER A 15 -14.69 9.46 -3.12
CA SER A 15 -14.26 10.44 -4.12
C SER A 15 -13.79 11.75 -3.49
N GLY A 16 -14.35 12.13 -2.34
CA GLY A 16 -13.92 13.29 -1.56
C GLY A 16 -12.51 13.16 -0.98
N VAL A 17 -12.07 11.94 -0.65
CA VAL A 17 -10.69 11.66 -0.23
C VAL A 17 -9.77 11.69 -1.45
N LEU A 18 -10.13 11.01 -2.54
CA LEU A 18 -9.36 11.01 -3.79
C LEU A 18 -9.11 12.42 -4.33
N ASN A 19 -10.14 13.28 -4.32
CA ASN A 19 -10.04 14.67 -4.76
C ASN A 19 -9.10 15.52 -3.90
N LYS A 20 -8.68 15.05 -2.72
CA LYS A 20 -7.78 15.77 -1.82
C LYS A 20 -6.37 15.18 -1.78
N VAL A 21 -6.11 14.07 -2.48
CA VAL A 21 -4.77 13.44 -2.52
C VAL A 21 -3.69 14.44 -2.94
N TYR A 22 -3.95 15.24 -3.98
CA TYR A 22 -2.97 16.23 -4.44
C TYR A 22 -2.65 17.32 -3.40
N LEU A 23 -3.65 17.73 -2.60
CA LEU A 23 -3.47 18.69 -1.51
C LEU A 23 -2.59 18.07 -0.44
N ARG A 24 -2.90 16.84 -0.04
CA ARG A 24 -2.14 16.11 0.97
C ARG A 24 -0.67 15.93 0.56
N LEU A 25 -0.43 15.50 -0.67
CA LEU A 25 0.93 15.38 -1.20
C LEU A 25 1.67 16.73 -1.25
N SER A 26 0.97 17.83 -1.51
CA SER A 26 1.55 19.16 -1.51
C SER A 26 1.94 19.63 -0.11
N GLU A 27 1.10 19.32 0.89
CA GLU A 27 1.38 19.59 2.31
C GLU A 27 2.56 18.73 2.80
N ASP A 28 2.53 17.43 2.53
CA ASP A 28 3.60 16.51 2.92
C ASP A 28 4.93 16.93 2.27
N ARG A 29 4.94 17.34 0.99
CA ARG A 29 6.13 17.93 0.33
C ARG A 29 6.65 19.16 1.05
N ARG A 30 5.76 20.08 1.43
CA ARG A 30 6.16 21.31 2.14
C ARG A 30 6.81 20.97 3.47
N MET A 31 6.19 20.07 4.25
CA MET A 31 6.72 19.63 5.55
C MET A 31 8.09 18.96 5.39
N LEU A 32 8.22 17.99 4.47
CA LEU A 32 9.48 17.30 4.20
C LEU A 32 10.59 18.26 3.78
N ARG A 33 10.25 19.33 3.04
CA ARG A 33 11.21 20.38 2.66
C ARG A 33 11.66 21.20 3.86
N GLU A 34 10.71 21.66 4.68
CA GLU A 34 10.99 22.46 5.88
C GLU A 34 11.85 21.68 6.89
N ASP A 35 11.61 20.38 7.01
CA ASP A 35 12.34 19.49 7.89
C ASP A 35 13.68 19.02 7.30
N GLY A 36 13.98 19.32 6.02
CA GLY A 36 15.25 19.00 5.37
C GLY A 36 15.39 17.55 4.86
N PHE A 37 14.29 16.81 4.70
CA PHE A 37 14.27 15.40 4.28
C PHE A 37 14.10 15.19 2.77
N LEU A 38 13.82 16.26 2.02
CA LEU A 38 13.84 16.21 0.55
C LEU A 38 15.27 16.35 0.03
N LEU A 39 15.90 15.21 -0.27
CA LEU A 39 17.17 15.13 -1.03
C LEU A 39 17.03 15.72 -2.45
N HIS A 40 15.83 15.64 -3.04
CA HIS A 40 15.50 16.23 -4.34
C HIS A 40 14.27 17.16 -4.21
N ASN A 41 14.25 18.24 -4.98
CA ASN A 41 13.26 19.31 -4.82
C ASN A 41 11.82 18.86 -5.06
N ASP A 42 11.60 17.84 -5.88
CA ASP A 42 10.29 17.37 -6.31
C ASP A 42 10.21 15.84 -6.26
N PHE A 43 8.98 15.31 -6.23
CA PHE A 43 8.73 13.88 -6.39
C PHE A 43 9.03 13.50 -7.83
N ILE A 44 9.81 12.44 -8.03
CA ILE A 44 10.26 12.03 -9.37
C ILE A 44 9.18 11.22 -10.10
N GLY A 45 8.35 10.48 -9.34
CA GLY A 45 7.31 9.61 -9.88
C GLY A 45 5.92 10.26 -9.91
N ASP A 46 5.00 9.54 -10.53
CA ASP A 46 3.62 9.98 -10.75
C ASP A 46 2.65 9.38 -9.73
N VAL A 47 1.59 10.12 -9.40
CA VAL A 47 0.48 9.63 -8.58
C VAL A 47 -0.84 9.71 -9.34
N TYR A 48 -1.48 8.56 -9.52
CA TYR A 48 -2.76 8.43 -10.23
C TYR A 48 -3.86 8.00 -9.27
N CYS A 49 -5.03 8.61 -9.36
CA CYS A 49 -6.19 8.24 -8.55
C CYS A 49 -7.19 7.45 -9.38
N PHE A 50 -7.67 6.32 -8.84
CA PHE A 50 -8.63 5.43 -9.50
C PHE A 50 -9.90 5.28 -8.68
N SER A 51 -11.05 5.32 -9.35
CA SER A 51 -12.37 5.22 -8.71
C SER A 51 -12.74 3.80 -8.31
N ASN A 52 -12.03 2.79 -8.81
CA ASN A 52 -12.23 1.39 -8.48
C ASN A 52 -10.90 0.68 -8.23
N VAL A 53 -10.97 -0.45 -7.53
CA VAL A 53 -9.81 -1.23 -7.09
C VAL A 53 -9.17 -1.94 -8.27
N GLN A 54 -9.98 -2.49 -9.16
CA GLN A 54 -9.54 -3.32 -10.28
C GLN A 54 -8.56 -2.56 -11.19
N ASP A 55 -8.91 -1.32 -11.56
CA ASP A 55 -8.04 -0.47 -12.38
C ASP A 55 -6.77 -0.04 -11.63
N ALA A 56 -6.87 0.17 -10.30
CA ALA A 56 -5.74 0.56 -9.48
C ALA A 56 -4.67 -0.54 -9.37
N VAL A 57 -5.08 -1.81 -9.29
CA VAL A 57 -4.16 -2.94 -9.07
C VAL A 57 -3.66 -3.61 -10.34
N ARG A 58 -4.32 -3.38 -11.49
CA ARG A 58 -3.98 -4.06 -12.74
C ARG A 58 -2.58 -3.71 -13.21
N GLY A 59 -1.71 -4.72 -13.36
CA GLY A 59 -0.31 -4.51 -13.74
C GLY A 59 0.57 -3.90 -12.64
N ALA A 60 0.09 -3.80 -11.40
CA ALA A 60 0.92 -3.36 -10.28
C ALA A 60 1.88 -4.48 -9.85
N ASP A 61 3.15 -4.17 -9.61
CA ASP A 61 4.09 -5.13 -9.05
C ASP A 61 3.89 -5.31 -7.53
N PHE A 62 3.39 -4.27 -6.85
CA PHE A 62 3.17 -4.24 -5.40
C PHE A 62 1.86 -3.50 -5.06
N VAL A 63 1.06 -4.09 -4.16
CA VAL A 63 -0.19 -3.52 -3.66
C VAL A 63 -0.11 -3.40 -2.13
N PHE A 64 -0.41 -2.22 -1.60
CA PHE A 64 -0.45 -1.96 -0.16
C PHE A 64 -1.85 -1.55 0.28
N GLU A 65 -2.47 -2.40 1.11
CA GLU A 65 -3.79 -2.20 1.67
C GLU A 65 -3.71 -1.47 3.01
N CYS A 66 -4.45 -0.36 3.14
CA CYS A 66 -4.53 0.44 4.36
C CYS A 66 -5.97 0.94 4.64
N VAL A 67 -6.96 0.09 4.41
CA VAL A 67 -8.35 0.30 4.79
C VAL A 67 -8.56 0.12 6.30
N SER A 68 -9.81 0.31 6.76
CA SER A 68 -10.16 0.20 8.17
C SER A 68 -9.83 -1.19 8.76
N GLU A 69 -9.50 -1.20 10.05
CA GLU A 69 -9.20 -2.41 10.83
C GLU A 69 -10.48 -3.23 11.12
N ASN A 70 -11.07 -3.78 10.06
CA ASN A 70 -12.23 -4.64 10.08
C ASN A 70 -12.02 -5.81 9.13
N ILE A 71 -12.08 -7.05 9.64
CA ILE A 71 -11.79 -8.26 8.87
C ILE A 71 -12.72 -8.44 7.67
N VAL A 72 -14.00 -8.07 7.78
CA VAL A 72 -14.97 -8.19 6.68
C VAL A 72 -14.57 -7.24 5.55
N VAL A 73 -14.27 -5.98 5.88
CA VAL A 73 -13.83 -4.98 4.90
C VAL A 73 -12.52 -5.40 4.24
N LYS A 74 -11.56 -5.93 5.01
CA LYS A 74 -10.28 -6.42 4.48
C LYS A 74 -10.47 -7.63 3.56
N LYS A 75 -11.26 -8.63 3.95
CA LYS A 75 -11.55 -9.79 3.08
C LYS A 75 -12.25 -9.35 1.79
N GLU A 76 -13.18 -8.40 1.86
CA GLU A 76 -13.85 -7.85 0.67
C GLU A 76 -12.88 -7.11 -0.27
N ILE A 77 -11.96 -6.30 0.25
CA ILE A 77 -10.99 -5.60 -0.60
C ILE A 77 -10.00 -6.59 -1.22
N PHE A 78 -9.53 -7.58 -0.47
CA PHE A 78 -8.61 -8.59 -1.00
C PHE A 78 -9.24 -9.44 -2.10
N LYS A 79 -10.53 -9.74 -2.01
CA LYS A 79 -11.25 -10.39 -3.12
C LYS A 79 -11.26 -9.54 -4.40
N LYS A 80 -11.49 -8.23 -4.29
CA LYS A 80 -11.44 -7.31 -5.45
C LYS A 80 -10.03 -7.18 -6.02
N ILE A 81 -9.01 -7.22 -5.16
CA ILE A 81 -7.60 -7.23 -5.57
C ILE A 81 -7.31 -8.53 -6.34
N GLU A 82 -7.72 -9.69 -5.81
CA GLU A 82 -7.53 -11.02 -6.40
C GLU A 82 -8.09 -11.13 -7.83
N GLU A 83 -9.23 -10.49 -8.09
CA GLU A 83 -9.89 -10.51 -9.39
C GLU A 83 -9.11 -9.78 -10.50
N SER A 84 -8.11 -8.95 -10.17
CA SER A 84 -7.49 -8.05 -11.15
C SER A 84 -5.98 -7.83 -11.00
N CYS A 85 -5.36 -8.24 -9.89
CA CYS A 85 -3.90 -8.18 -9.74
C CYS A 85 -3.22 -9.26 -10.59
N ASP A 86 -1.98 -9.01 -10.99
CA ASP A 86 -1.20 -10.00 -11.73
C ASP A 86 -0.79 -11.15 -10.79
N SER A 87 -0.52 -12.33 -11.37
CA SER A 87 -0.09 -13.50 -10.60
C SER A 87 1.26 -13.33 -9.88
N LYS A 88 1.99 -12.24 -10.17
CA LYS A 88 3.27 -11.86 -9.57
C LYS A 88 3.19 -10.65 -8.61
N THR A 89 2.03 -10.00 -8.47
CA THR A 89 1.85 -8.78 -7.66
C THR A 89 1.98 -9.05 -6.17
N ILE A 90 3.01 -8.56 -5.47
CA ILE A 90 3.13 -8.73 -4.02
C ILE A 90 2.03 -7.94 -3.32
N ILE A 91 1.37 -8.54 -2.32
CA ILE A 91 0.21 -7.93 -1.65
C ILE A 91 0.50 -7.77 -0.16
N ALA A 92 0.54 -6.52 0.30
CA ALA A 92 0.82 -6.18 1.68
C ALA A 92 -0.38 -5.52 2.37
N THR A 93 -0.49 -5.71 3.69
CA THR A 93 -1.48 -5.02 4.54
C THR A 93 -0.80 -4.25 5.67
N SER A 94 -1.33 -3.07 6.01
CA SER A 94 -0.91 -2.29 7.19
C SER A 94 -1.52 -2.77 8.50
N SER A 95 -2.23 -3.91 8.51
CA SER A 95 -2.97 -4.41 9.67
C SER A 95 -2.16 -4.43 10.96
N MET A 96 -2.70 -3.82 12.00
CA MET A 96 -2.10 -3.76 13.33
C MET A 96 -2.76 -4.71 14.31
N ARG A 97 -4.06 -4.97 14.15
CA ARG A 97 -4.88 -5.67 15.15
C ARG A 97 -5.34 -7.04 14.68
N ILE A 98 -5.49 -7.22 13.38
CA ILE A 98 -5.99 -8.46 12.81
C ILE A 98 -4.78 -9.33 12.43
N PRO A 99 -4.72 -10.61 12.88
CA PRO A 99 -3.64 -11.53 12.52
C PRO A 99 -3.48 -11.67 11.00
N ILE A 100 -2.24 -11.58 10.51
CA ILE A 100 -1.95 -11.65 9.07
C ILE A 100 -2.39 -13.00 8.47
N ASP A 101 -2.23 -14.09 9.24
CA ASP A 101 -2.70 -15.42 8.86
C ASP A 101 -4.21 -15.45 8.58
N GLU A 102 -5.01 -14.76 9.39
CA GLU A 102 -6.48 -14.71 9.28
C GLU A 102 -6.92 -13.88 8.07
N ILE A 103 -6.17 -12.82 7.76
CA ILE A 103 -6.44 -11.95 6.60
C ILE A 103 -6.29 -12.73 5.30
N PHE A 104 -5.20 -13.49 5.16
CA PHE A 104 -4.81 -14.12 3.90
C PHE A 104 -5.20 -15.60 3.77
N GLU A 105 -5.82 -16.21 4.78
CA GLU A 105 -6.12 -17.65 4.82
C GLU A 105 -6.82 -18.18 3.57
N GLU A 106 -7.77 -17.41 3.06
CA GLU A 106 -8.66 -17.80 1.95
C GLU A 106 -8.19 -17.29 0.57
N ASN A 107 -7.11 -16.49 0.50
CA ASN A 107 -6.65 -15.92 -0.76
C ASN A 107 -5.75 -16.89 -1.55
N SER A 108 -5.94 -16.97 -2.87
CA SER A 108 -5.06 -17.78 -3.74
C SER A 108 -3.63 -17.25 -3.82
N PHE A 109 -3.45 -15.95 -3.61
CA PHE A 109 -2.15 -15.27 -3.67
C PHE A 109 -1.39 -15.27 -2.34
N ARG A 110 -1.90 -15.92 -1.29
CA ARG A 110 -1.39 -15.82 0.10
C ARG A 110 0.10 -16.12 0.28
N GLU A 111 0.70 -16.90 -0.61
CA GLU A 111 2.15 -17.16 -0.61
C GLU A 111 2.96 -15.90 -0.92
N ARG A 112 2.35 -14.92 -1.58
CA ARG A 112 2.96 -13.66 -1.99
C ARG A 112 2.40 -12.47 -1.22
N SER A 113 1.94 -12.73 0.00
CA SER A 113 1.34 -11.74 0.89
C SER A 113 2.03 -11.65 2.23
N LEU A 114 2.00 -10.47 2.82
CA LEU A 114 2.59 -10.19 4.12
C LEU A 114 1.96 -8.96 4.79
N GLY A 115 2.14 -8.83 6.10
CA GLY A 115 1.93 -7.54 6.77
C GLY A 115 3.17 -6.66 6.62
N ILE A 116 2.96 -5.36 6.46
CA ILE A 116 4.02 -4.36 6.45
C ILE A 116 3.58 -3.19 7.32
N ARG A 117 4.38 -2.85 8.34
CA ARG A 117 4.10 -1.70 9.21
C ARG A 117 5.22 -0.68 9.11
N PHE A 118 4.82 0.53 8.78
CA PHE A 118 5.66 1.71 8.83
C PHE A 118 5.55 2.36 10.21
N LEU A 119 6.68 2.70 10.80
CA LEU A 119 6.70 3.46 12.05
C LEU A 119 6.46 4.94 11.77
N TYR A 120 5.71 5.62 12.65
CA TYR A 120 5.39 7.03 12.46
C TYR A 120 6.41 7.93 13.16
N PRO A 121 6.93 8.97 12.49
CA PRO A 121 6.60 9.39 11.12
C PRO A 121 7.35 8.60 10.05
N VAL A 122 6.63 8.15 9.01
CA VAL A 122 7.12 7.20 7.98
C VAL A 122 8.36 7.68 7.22
N TYR A 123 8.51 9.00 7.09
CA TYR A 123 9.64 9.63 6.41
C TYR A 123 10.86 9.87 7.32
N PHE A 124 10.68 9.76 8.63
CA PHE A 124 11.76 9.89 9.62
C PHE A 124 12.34 8.53 10.04
N ILE A 125 11.49 7.49 10.08
CA ILE A 125 11.87 6.17 10.59
C ILE A 125 12.00 5.22 9.39
N PRO A 126 13.24 4.91 8.95
CA PRO A 126 13.48 4.07 7.78
C PRO A 126 13.13 2.59 8.02
N GLU A 127 13.10 2.15 9.29
CA GLU A 127 12.78 0.78 9.63
C GLU A 127 11.32 0.45 9.32
N VAL A 128 11.15 -0.71 8.70
CA VAL A 128 9.84 -1.28 8.37
C VAL A 128 9.75 -2.65 9.03
N GLU A 129 8.63 -2.93 9.69
CA GLU A 129 8.34 -4.25 10.24
C GLU A 129 7.67 -5.11 9.16
N LEU A 130 8.32 -6.21 8.77
CA LEU A 130 7.73 -7.23 7.90
C LEU A 130 7.09 -8.32 8.76
N LEU A 131 5.84 -8.65 8.48
CA LEU A 131 5.05 -9.65 9.19
C LEU A 131 4.60 -10.74 8.22
N PRO A 132 5.44 -11.74 7.92
CA PRO A 132 5.02 -12.87 7.10
C PRO A 132 3.88 -13.63 7.81
N SER A 133 2.95 -14.13 7.00
CA SER A 133 2.03 -15.18 7.42
C SER A 133 2.73 -16.53 7.41
N LYS A 134 2.08 -17.56 7.99
CA LYS A 134 2.52 -18.96 7.83
C LYS A 134 2.51 -19.46 6.39
N TYR A 135 1.89 -18.71 5.46
CA TYR A 135 1.81 -19.04 4.04
C TYR A 135 2.88 -18.34 3.21
N THR A 136 3.44 -17.22 3.69
CA THR A 136 4.33 -16.36 2.92
C THR A 136 5.58 -17.12 2.48
N SER A 137 5.87 -17.10 1.19
CA SER A 137 7.05 -17.74 0.62
C SER A 137 8.30 -16.95 0.96
N LEU A 138 9.44 -17.65 1.03
CA LEU A 138 10.74 -17.00 1.23
C LEU A 138 11.08 -16.05 0.06
N GLU A 139 10.74 -16.42 -1.17
CA GLU A 139 10.90 -15.58 -2.36
C GLU A 139 10.20 -14.22 -2.23
N THR A 140 9.08 -14.16 -1.51
CA THR A 140 8.36 -12.90 -1.27
C THR A 140 9.08 -11.96 -0.30
N LEU A 141 9.99 -12.50 0.53
CA LEU A 141 10.76 -11.75 1.53
C LEU A 141 12.12 -11.28 1.01
N GLU A 142 12.56 -11.75 -0.15
CA GLU A 142 13.83 -11.37 -0.81
C GLU A 142 13.67 -10.15 -1.72
#